data_AF-A0AAD3YQQ9-F1
#
_entry.id   AF-A0AAD3YQQ9-F1
#
_cell.length_a   1.000
_cell.length_b   1.000
_cell.length_c   1.000
_cell.angle_alpha   90.00
_cell.angle_beta   90.00
_cell.angle_gamma   90.00
#
_symmetry.space_group_name_H-M   'P 1'
#
loop_
_entity.id
_entity.type
_entity.pdbx_description
1 polymer ?
#
loop_
_entity_poly.entity_id
_entity_poly.type
_entity_poly.pdbx_seq_one_letter_code
_entity_poly.pdbx_strand_id
1 'polypeptide(L)'
;MRKALACFALLFLIAGCDESSKTIITDGADTAIKMFKSEMNEGDHPPFIYKNLAFKPDHQNSSEVLSGWVCGEGSMVRDTKTYDFKFRGHVIKTNGVSYVGDLAALLSDTEMAEYDILYNKYCK
;
A
#
# COMPACT_ATOMS: atom_id res chain seq x y z
N MET A 1 -42.20 2.72 -51.34
CA MET A 1 -41.40 3.97 -51.21
C MET A 1 -42.10 4.83 -50.15
N ARG A 2 -41.54 5.38 -49.08
CA ARG A 2 -40.19 5.56 -48.53
C ARG A 2 -40.31 5.50 -46.99
N LYS A 3 -39.22 5.07 -46.35
CA LYS A 3 -39.02 4.86 -44.92
C LYS A 3 -39.20 6.16 -44.13
N ALA A 4 -39.94 6.13 -43.02
CA ALA A 4 -39.87 7.18 -42.01
C ALA A 4 -38.50 7.11 -41.32
N LEU A 5 -37.68 8.14 -41.51
CA LEU A 5 -36.39 8.27 -40.85
C LEU A 5 -36.61 8.43 -39.34
N ALA A 6 -36.01 7.52 -38.58
CA ALA A 6 -35.73 7.70 -37.18
C ALA A 6 -34.74 8.87 -37.02
N CYS A 7 -35.22 10.02 -36.55
CA CYS A 7 -34.34 11.04 -35.98
C CYS A 7 -34.00 10.62 -34.55
N PHE A 8 -32.99 9.76 -34.47
CA PHE A 8 -32.20 9.52 -33.27
C PHE A 8 -31.44 10.83 -32.96
N ALA A 9 -31.96 11.63 -32.03
CA ALA A 9 -31.21 12.74 -31.44
C ALA A 9 -31.26 12.56 -29.92
N LEU A 10 -30.64 11.50 -29.44
CA LEU A 10 -30.26 11.33 -28.04
C LEU A 10 -29.03 12.20 -27.76
N LEU A 11 -29.21 13.52 -27.86
CA LEU A 11 -28.28 14.49 -27.32
C LEU A 11 -28.56 14.58 -25.83
N PHE A 12 -27.78 13.85 -25.03
CA PHE A 12 -27.28 14.18 -23.68
C PHE A 12 -26.63 12.93 -23.09
N LEU A 13 -25.65 12.35 -23.80
CA LEU A 13 -24.61 11.59 -23.14
C LEU A 13 -23.64 12.62 -22.58
N ILE A 14 -23.88 12.98 -21.32
CA ILE A 14 -22.86 13.20 -20.28
C ILE A 14 -21.46 13.42 -20.86
N ALA A 15 -21.14 14.69 -21.09
CA ALA A 15 -19.78 15.18 -21.06
C ALA A 15 -19.26 15.01 -19.63
N GLY A 16 -18.91 13.77 -19.30
CA GLY A 16 -17.96 13.42 -18.27
C GLY A 16 -16.80 12.75 -18.98
N CYS A 17 -16.07 13.51 -19.80
CA CYS A 17 -14.64 13.22 -19.96
C CYS A 17 -14.06 13.45 -18.57
N ASP A 18 -14.13 12.42 -17.74
CA ASP A 18 -13.28 12.35 -16.57
C ASP A 18 -11.88 12.29 -17.16
N GLU A 19 -11.19 13.43 -17.13
CA GLU A 19 -9.75 13.42 -17.36
C GLU A 19 -9.21 12.51 -16.28
N SER A 20 -8.96 11.24 -16.63
CA SER A 20 -8.15 10.33 -15.85
C SER A 20 -6.75 10.94 -15.80
N SER A 21 -6.60 11.94 -14.94
CA SER A 21 -5.31 12.54 -14.64
C SER A 21 -4.47 11.39 -14.14
N LYS A 22 -3.52 10.96 -14.97
CA LYS A 22 -2.55 9.94 -14.59
C LYS A 22 -1.81 10.53 -13.40
N THR A 23 -2.11 10.02 -12.21
CA THR A 23 -1.44 10.48 -11.01
C THR A 23 0.00 9.97 -11.10
N ILE A 24 0.92 10.88 -11.39
CA ILE A 24 2.36 10.57 -11.37
C ILE A 24 2.77 10.47 -9.90
N ILE A 25 3.30 9.32 -9.49
CA ILE A 25 3.78 9.10 -8.13
C ILE A 25 5.24 9.55 -8.06
N THR A 26 5.47 10.80 -7.65
CA THR A 26 6.81 11.39 -7.58
C THR A 26 7.60 10.94 -6.35
N ASP A 27 6.93 10.67 -5.22
CA ASP A 27 7.55 10.27 -3.95
C ASP A 27 7.08 8.88 -3.50
N GLY A 28 7.35 7.87 -4.33
CA GLY A 28 6.83 6.51 -4.14
C GLY A 28 7.20 5.88 -2.80
N ALA A 29 8.47 5.97 -2.39
CA ALA A 29 8.94 5.38 -1.12
C ALA A 29 8.27 6.01 0.11
N ASP A 30 8.22 7.35 0.18
CA ASP A 30 7.58 8.07 1.28
C ASP A 30 6.07 7.81 1.32
N THR A 31 5.43 7.75 0.15
CA THR A 31 4.01 7.40 0.05
C THR A 31 3.75 5.99 0.56
N ALA A 32 4.58 5.01 0.16
CA ALA A 32 4.44 3.63 0.62
C ALA A 32 4.62 3.52 2.13
N ILE A 33 5.66 4.15 2.68
CA ILE A 33 5.93 4.13 4.13
C ILE A 33 4.79 4.81 4.90
N LYS A 34 4.23 5.91 4.40
CA LYS A 34 3.06 6.57 5.03
C LYS A 34 1.83 5.66 5.04
N MET A 35 1.52 5.02 3.91
CA MET A 35 0.42 4.07 3.82
C MET A 35 0.61 2.90 4.79
N PHE A 36 1.79 2.30 4.78
CA PHE A 36 2.16 1.21 5.69
C PHE A 36 1.96 1.61 7.16
N LYS A 37 2.47 2.77 7.59
CA LYS A 37 2.31 3.25 8.96
C LYS A 37 0.86 3.54 9.33
N SER A 38 0.06 4.03 8.38
CA SER A 38 -1.37 4.25 8.59
C SER A 38 -2.06 2.94 8.92
N GLU A 39 -1.89 1.93 8.07
CA GLU A 39 -2.50 0.60 8.25
C GLU A 39 -2.02 -0.08 9.54
N MET A 40 -0.71 -0.03 9.83
CA MET A 40 -0.14 -0.58 11.06
C MET A 40 -0.64 0.08 12.34
N ASN A 41 -1.23 1.28 12.25
CA ASN A 41 -1.82 1.96 13.40
C ASN A 41 -3.34 1.72 13.48
N GLU A 42 -3.93 0.96 12.56
CA GLU A 42 -5.31 0.52 12.66
C GLU A 42 -5.40 -0.63 13.66
N GLY A 43 -5.99 -0.36 14.83
CA GLY A 43 -6.20 -1.37 15.85
C GLY A 43 -6.11 -0.82 17.28
N ASP A 44 -6.41 -1.69 18.24
CA ASP A 44 -6.28 -1.37 19.67
C ASP A 44 -4.93 -1.88 20.20
N HIS A 45 -3.87 -1.17 19.82
CA HIS A 45 -2.52 -1.40 20.36
C HIS A 45 -1.79 -0.06 20.54
N PRO A 46 -0.80 0.01 21.45
CA PRO A 46 0.09 1.17 21.54
C PRO A 46 0.81 1.45 20.22
N PRO A 47 1.19 2.71 19.93
CA PRO A 47 1.85 3.04 18.68
C PRO A 47 3.25 2.40 18.59
N PHE A 48 3.63 2.04 17.36
CA PHE A 48 4.97 1.55 17.06
C PHE A 48 5.97 2.70 16.90
N ILE A 49 7.19 2.48 17.42
CA ILE A 49 8.36 3.31 17.19
C ILE A 49 9.20 2.63 16.11
N TYR A 50 9.04 3.08 14.87
CA TYR A 50 9.69 2.51 13.70
C TYR A 50 11.18 2.85 13.61
N LYS A 51 11.99 1.88 13.17
CA LYS A 51 13.43 1.98 12.90
C LYS A 51 13.71 1.39 11.51
N ASN A 52 14.48 2.11 10.70
CA ASN A 52 14.96 1.61 9.40
C ASN A 52 13.87 1.10 8.45
N LEU A 53 12.66 1.70 8.45
CA LEU A 53 11.66 1.36 7.44
C LEU A 53 12.17 1.78 6.05
N ALA A 54 12.15 0.83 5.12
CA ALA A 54 12.56 1.01 3.74
C ALA A 54 11.48 0.45 2.81
N PHE A 55 11.24 1.17 1.71
CA PHE A 55 10.41 0.67 0.62
C PHE A 55 11.29 -0.07 -0.40
N LYS A 56 10.89 -1.30 -0.73
CA LYS A 56 11.53 -2.17 -1.71
C LYS A 56 10.56 -2.40 -2.86
N PRO A 57 10.70 -1.68 -3.99
CA PRO A 57 9.77 -1.78 -5.11
C PRO A 57 9.82 -3.18 -5.74
N ASP A 58 8.68 -3.68 -6.17
CA ASP A 58 8.61 -4.89 -6.99
C ASP A 58 8.65 -4.54 -8.49
N HIS A 59 8.57 -5.57 -9.36
CA HIS A 59 8.64 -5.39 -10.81
C HIS A 59 7.47 -4.60 -11.42
N GLN A 60 6.35 -4.47 -10.71
CA GLN A 60 5.17 -3.74 -11.18
C GLN A 60 5.23 -2.25 -10.82
N ASN A 61 6.19 -1.85 -9.97
CA ASN A 61 6.39 -0.46 -9.61
C ASN A 61 6.76 0.39 -10.84
N SER A 62 6.08 1.51 -11.01
CA SER A 62 6.26 2.44 -12.12
C SER A 62 5.89 3.87 -11.71
N SER A 63 5.91 4.82 -12.64
CA SER A 63 5.44 6.19 -12.39
C SER A 63 3.94 6.28 -12.13
N GLU A 64 3.15 5.28 -12.55
CA GLU A 64 1.68 5.26 -12.44
C GLU A 64 1.17 4.25 -11.38
N VAL A 65 2.03 3.35 -10.93
CA VAL A 65 1.72 2.29 -9.97
C VAL A 65 2.80 2.23 -8.91
N LEU A 66 2.42 2.41 -7.66
CA LEU A 66 3.29 2.16 -6.51
C LEU A 66 3.01 0.72 -6.05
N SER A 67 3.98 -0.15 -6.19
CA SER A 67 3.88 -1.56 -5.79
C SER A 67 5.18 -2.03 -5.17
N GLY A 68 5.13 -2.58 -3.97
CA GLY A 68 6.33 -3.10 -3.33
C GLY A 68 6.19 -3.29 -1.83
N TRP A 69 7.29 -3.69 -1.19
CA TRP A 69 7.29 -4.08 0.20
C TRP A 69 7.86 -2.97 1.07
N VAL A 70 7.14 -2.58 2.11
CA VAL A 70 7.73 -1.80 3.20
C VAL A 70 8.24 -2.79 4.23
N CYS A 71 9.53 -2.70 4.52
CA CYS A 71 10.24 -3.60 5.42
C CYS A 71 10.99 -2.77 6.47
N GLY A 72 11.17 -3.31 7.67
CA GLY A 72 12.09 -2.73 8.63
C GLY A 72 11.88 -3.30 10.02
N GLU A 73 12.15 -2.48 11.02
CA GLU A 73 12.14 -2.88 12.41
C GLU A 73 11.46 -1.80 13.25
N GLY A 74 11.28 -2.09 14.53
CA GLY A 74 10.94 -1.08 15.52
C GLY A 74 10.46 -1.72 16.79
N SER A 75 9.77 -0.95 17.61
CA SER A 75 9.40 -1.39 18.94
C SER A 75 8.04 -0.87 19.37
N MET A 76 7.40 -1.56 20.30
CA MET A 76 6.18 -1.10 20.98
C MET A 76 6.39 -1.15 22.48
N VAL A 77 5.93 -0.13 23.20
CA VAL A 77 5.94 -0.11 24.68
C VAL A 77 4.55 -0.44 25.19
N ARG A 78 4.43 -1.45 26.06
CA ARG A 78 3.18 -1.82 26.75
C ARG A 78 3.48 -2.20 28.19
N ASP A 79 2.75 -1.60 29.13
CA ASP A 79 2.84 -1.90 30.57
C ASP A 79 4.29 -1.96 31.10
N THR A 80 5.11 -0.96 30.73
CA THR A 80 6.56 -0.81 31.04
C THR A 80 7.53 -1.74 30.29
N LYS A 81 7.04 -2.67 29.47
CA LYS A 81 7.89 -3.54 28.65
C LYS A 81 8.02 -3.00 27.24
N THR A 82 9.22 -3.13 26.68
CA THR A 82 9.49 -2.84 25.26
C THR A 82 9.57 -4.16 24.52
N TYR A 83 8.85 -4.25 23.42
CA TYR A 83 8.84 -5.39 22.51
C TYR A 83 9.41 -4.94 21.17
N ASP A 84 10.40 -5.64 20.65
CA ASP A 84 10.99 -5.37 19.35
C ASP A 84 10.31 -6.21 18.26
N PHE A 85 10.11 -5.61 17.10
CA PHE A 85 9.42 -6.22 15.98
C PHE A 85 10.21 -6.05 14.67
N LYS A 86 10.04 -7.05 13.80
CA LYS A 86 10.31 -6.96 12.38
C LYS A 86 9.01 -6.70 11.64
N PHE A 87 9.03 -5.71 10.76
CA PHE A 87 7.86 -5.26 10.03
C PHE A 87 7.95 -5.64 8.56
N ARG A 88 6.81 -6.06 8.00
CA ARG A 88 6.61 -6.15 6.56
C ARG A 88 5.18 -5.79 6.17
N GLY A 89 5.00 -5.25 4.98
CA GLY A 89 3.70 -5.09 4.35
C GLY A 89 3.86 -4.82 2.86
N HIS A 90 2.98 -5.38 2.03
CA HIS A 90 2.95 -5.11 0.60
C HIS A 90 2.02 -3.94 0.34
N VAL A 91 2.54 -2.86 -0.24
CA VAL A 91 1.80 -1.65 -0.56
C VAL A 91 1.47 -1.66 -2.04
N ILE A 92 0.19 -1.43 -2.36
CA ILE A 92 -0.30 -1.23 -3.72
C ILE A 92 -1.09 0.08 -3.78
N LYS A 93 -0.68 0.99 -4.66
CA LYS A 93 -1.43 2.20 -4.99
C LYS A 93 -1.47 2.44 -6.50
N THR A 94 -2.68 2.60 -7.01
CA THR A 94 -3.00 3.00 -8.38
C THR A 94 -4.05 4.11 -8.34
N ASN A 95 -4.55 4.58 -9.49
CA ASN A 95 -5.60 5.62 -9.52
C ASN A 95 -6.91 5.19 -8.82
N GLY A 96 -7.19 3.88 -8.71
CA GLY A 96 -8.43 3.36 -8.13
C GLY A 96 -8.26 2.45 -6.92
N VAL A 97 -7.03 2.10 -6.56
CA VAL A 97 -6.73 1.17 -5.46
C VAL A 97 -5.69 1.80 -4.55
N SER A 98 -5.91 1.71 -3.24
CA SER A 98 -4.96 2.12 -2.21
C SER A 98 -5.06 1.10 -1.08
N TYR A 99 -4.10 0.20 -0.99
CA TYR A 99 -4.18 -0.98 -0.13
C TYR A 99 -2.81 -1.35 0.45
N VAL A 100 -2.81 -1.83 1.68
CA VAL A 100 -1.67 -2.47 2.33
C VAL A 100 -2.06 -3.89 2.70
N GLY A 101 -1.45 -4.88 2.04
CA GLY A 101 -1.69 -6.30 2.26
C GLY A 101 -0.49 -6.99 2.88
N ASP A 102 -0.67 -8.27 3.23
CA ASP A 102 0.39 -9.10 3.82
C ASP A 102 1.15 -8.36 4.94
N LEU A 103 0.39 -7.68 5.79
CA LEU A 103 0.88 -6.83 6.84
C LEU A 103 1.25 -7.66 8.06
N ALA A 104 2.44 -7.46 8.62
CA ALA A 104 2.87 -8.14 9.83
C ALA A 104 3.84 -7.31 10.68
N ALA A 105 3.62 -7.40 12.00
CA ALA A 105 4.60 -7.07 13.04
C ALA A 105 5.01 -8.36 13.76
N LEU A 106 6.19 -8.86 13.44
CA LEU A 106 6.71 -10.14 13.93
C LEU A 106 7.63 -9.87 15.13
N LEU A 107 7.37 -10.47 16.29
CA LEU A 107 8.26 -10.34 17.45
C LEU A 107 9.67 -10.83 17.11
N SER A 108 10.66 -9.94 17.23
CA SER A 108 11.98 -10.10 16.61
C SER A 108 12.78 -11.32 17.05
N ASP A 109 12.55 -11.81 18.27
CA ASP A 109 13.25 -12.91 18.94
C ASP A 109 12.50 -14.26 18.87
N THR A 110 11.53 -14.36 17.97
CA THR A 110 10.69 -15.56 17.82
C THR A 110 10.99 -16.32 16.53
N GLU A 111 10.72 -17.63 16.54
CA GLU A 111 10.76 -18.47 15.33
C GLU A 111 9.87 -17.90 14.21
N MET A 112 8.79 -17.20 14.56
CA MET A 112 7.92 -16.54 13.59
C MET A 112 8.68 -15.48 12.79
N ALA A 113 9.48 -14.64 13.45
CA ALA A 113 10.32 -13.64 12.78
C ALA A 113 11.54 -14.26 12.06
N GLU A 114 12.01 -15.43 12.49
CA GLU A 114 13.11 -16.14 11.86
C GLU A 114 12.69 -16.78 10.53
N TYR A 115 11.55 -17.47 10.53
CA TYR A 115 11.07 -18.31 9.43
C TYR A 115 9.96 -17.68 8.59
N ASP A 116 9.61 -16.42 8.82
CA ASP A 116 8.62 -15.73 7.99
C ASP A 116 9.07 -15.66 6.53
N ILE A 117 8.35 -16.39 5.66
CA ILE A 117 8.72 -16.60 4.27
C ILE A 117 8.73 -15.27 3.50
N LEU A 118 7.76 -14.39 3.76
CA LEU A 118 7.61 -13.14 3.02
C LEU A 118 8.69 -12.13 3.45
N TYR A 119 8.98 -12.02 4.74
CA TYR A 119 10.06 -11.20 5.25
C TYR A 119 11.41 -11.70 4.73
N ASN A 120 11.65 -13.01 4.75
CA ASN A 120 12.91 -13.58 4.23
C ASN A 120 13.07 -13.36 2.72
N LYS A 121 11.98 -13.37 1.96
CA LYS A 121 12.00 -13.18 0.50
C LYS A 121 12.15 -11.71 0.09
N TYR A 122 11.48 -10.80 0.79
CA TYR A 122 11.37 -9.40 0.36
C TYR A 122 12.16 -8.44 1.25
N CYS A 123 12.39 -8.76 2.52
CA CYS A 123 12.97 -7.84 3.51
C CYS A 123 14.42 -8.12 3.87
N LYS A 124 14.88 -9.38 3.81
CA LYS A 124 16.32 -9.72 3.84
C LYS A 124 16.99 -9.47 2.48
#